data_AF-A0A2D8WCS9-F1
#
_entry.id   AF-A0A2D8WCS9-F1
#
_cell.length_a   1.000
_cell.length_b   1.000
_cell.length_c   1.000
_cell.angle_alpha   90.00
_cell.angle_beta   90.00
_cell.angle_gamma   90.00
#
_symmetry.space_group_name_H-M   'P 1'
#
loop_
_entity.id
_entity.type
_entity.pdbx_description
1 polymer ?
#
loop_
_entity_poly.entity_id
_entity_poly.type
_entity_poly.pdbx_seq_one_letter_code
_entity_poly.pdbx_strand_id
1 'polypeptide(L)' 'GSTFYTMTGFHGTHVSIGVLCLCFTYWRAAKGEYTADSLAGVEIMGLYWHFVDLVWIILFTIVYLI' A
#
# COMPACT_ATOMS: atom_id res chain seq x y z
N GLY A 1 24.10 -6.29 4.43
CA GLY A 1 23.58 -7.65 4.15
C GLY A 1 22.24 -7.87 4.81
N SER A 2 22.22 -8.32 6.06
CA SER A 2 20.98 -8.64 6.82
C SER A 2 19.97 -7.50 6.89
N THR A 3 20.40 -6.27 7.21
CA THR A 3 19.51 -5.09 7.31
C THR A 3 18.76 -4.78 6.02
N PHE A 4 19.42 -4.97 4.87
CA PHE A 4 18.82 -4.79 3.53
C PHE A 4 17.64 -5.76 3.31
N TYR A 5 17.87 -7.04 3.59
CA TYR A 5 16.85 -8.08 3.39
C TYR A 5 15.70 -7.96 4.38
N THR A 6 15.98 -7.60 5.64
CA THR A 6 14.93 -7.38 6.64
C THR A 6 14.05 -6.19 6.26
N MET A 7 14.65 -5.06 5.88
CA MET A 7 13.92 -3.83 5.53
C MET A 7 13.12 -3.99 4.23
N THR A 8 13.76 -4.51 3.18
CA THR A 8 13.10 -4.75 1.89
C THR A 8 12.04 -5.84 2.00
N GLY A 9 12.31 -6.92 2.75
CA GLY A 9 11.36 -8.01 2.97
C GLY A 9 10.13 -7.57 3.78
N PHE A 10 10.31 -6.77 4.84
CA PHE A 10 9.21 -6.20 5.60
C PHE A 10 8.33 -5.28 4.73
N HIS A 11 8.97 -4.43 3.94
CA HIS A 11 8.28 -3.56 3.01
C HIS A 11 7.51 -4.34 1.94
N GLY A 12 8.14 -5.33 1.30
CA GLY A 12 7.49 -6.18 0.29
C GLY A 12 6.30 -6.97 0.86
N THR A 13 6.38 -7.41 2.11
CA THR A 13 5.25 -8.05 2.81
C THR A 13 4.11 -7.05 3.02
N HIS A 14 4.42 -5.82 3.45
CA HIS A 14 3.42 -4.75 3.59
C HIS A 14 2.74 -4.39 2.27
N VAL A 15 3.52 -4.23 1.19
CA VAL A 15 3.00 -3.98 -0.16
C VAL A 15 2.06 -5.11 -0.58
N SER A 16 2.45 -6.37 -0.37
CA SER A 16 1.62 -7.53 -0.74
C SER A 16 0.27 -7.53 -0.03
N ILE A 17 0.26 -7.23 1.27
CA ILE A 17 -0.98 -7.06 2.05
C ILE A 17 -1.80 -5.88 1.52
N GLY A 18 -1.16 -4.75 1.22
CA GLY A 18 -1.82 -3.58 0.65
C GLY A 18 -2.49 -3.87 -0.69
N VAL A 19 -1.85 -4.64 -1.58
CA VAL A 19 -2.42 -5.03 -2.88
C VAL A 19 -3.68 -5.88 -2.65
N LEU A 20 -3.63 -6.85 -1.75
CA LEU A 20 -4.79 -7.68 -1.42
C LEU A 20 -5.95 -6.84 -0.90
N CYS A 21 -5.67 -5.89 -0.01
CA CYS A 21 -6.66 -4.95 0.50
C CYS A 21 -7.24 -4.03 -0.58
N LEU A 22 -6.42 -3.54 -1.52
CA LEU A 22 -6.88 -2.76 -2.66
C LEU A 22 -7.74 -3.59 -3.62
N CYS A 23 -7.34 -4.82 -3.92
CA CYS A 23 -8.14 -5.75 -4.73
C CYS A 23 -9.50 -6.00 -4.09
N PHE A 24 -9.55 -6.15 -2.76
CA PHE A 24 -10.81 -6.30 -2.02
C PHE A 24 -11.67 -5.04 -2.09
N THR A 25 -11.10 -3.86 -1.86
CA THR A 25 -11.80 -2.57 -2.00
C THR A 25 -12.30 -2.39 -3.42
N TYR A 26 -11.50 -2.69 -4.44
CA TYR A 26 -11.92 -2.64 -5.84
C TYR A 26 -13.08 -3.60 -6.13
N TRP A 27 -13.03 -4.83 -5.61
CA TRP A 27 -14.11 -5.79 -5.78
C TRP A 27 -15.43 -5.32 -5.14
N ARG A 28 -15.38 -4.73 -3.94
CA ARG A 28 -16.54 -4.11 -3.29
C ARG A 28 -17.07 -2.92 -4.10
N ALA A 29 -16.17 -2.12 -4.67
CA ALA A 29 -16.53 -1.02 -5.54
C ALA A 29 -17.23 -1.48 -6.82
N ALA A 30 -16.73 -2.54 -7.45
CA ALA A 30 -17.33 -3.13 -8.65
C ALA A 30 -18.73 -3.71 -8.38
N LYS A 31 -19.01 -4.13 -7.14
CA LYS A 31 -20.35 -4.56 -6.70
C LYS A 31 -21.32 -3.41 -6.40
N GLY A 32 -20.87 -2.17 -6.48
CA GLY A 32 -21.67 -0.99 -6.16
C GLY A 32 -21.88 -0.78 -4.65
N GLU A 33 -21.03 -1.36 -3.79
CA GLU A 33 -21.13 -1.20 -2.34
C GLU A 33 -20.69 0.19 -1.84
N TYR A 34 -20.04 0.99 -2.68
CA TYR A 34 -19.71 2.38 -2.37
C TYR A 34 -20.70 3.32 -3.06
N THR A 35 -21.32 4.18 -2.26
CA THR A 35 -22.17 5.29 -2.72
C THR A 35 -21.41 6.61 -2.63
N ALA A 36 -21.91 7.66 -3.29
CA ALA A 36 -21.27 8.98 -3.26
C ALA A 36 -21.10 9.56 -1.84
N ASP A 37 -21.97 9.16 -0.90
CA ASP A 37 -21.87 9.53 0.52
C ASP A 37 -21.02 8.57 1.38
N SER A 38 -20.57 7.43 0.84
CA SER A 38 -19.85 6.37 1.59
C SER A 38 -18.53 5.95 0.95
N LEU A 39 -17.78 6.90 0.38
CA LEU A 39 -16.46 6.68 -0.23
C LEU A 39 -15.32 6.55 0.79
N ALA A 40 -15.58 6.77 2.08
CA ALA A 40 -14.54 6.78 3.13
C ALA A 40 -13.66 5.52 3.15
N GLY A 41 -14.22 4.34 2.85
CA GLY A 41 -13.45 3.10 2.78
C GLY A 41 -12.41 3.09 1.65
N VAL A 42 -12.74 3.70 0.51
CA VAL A 42 -11.83 3.86 -0.64
C VAL A 42 -10.77 4.93 -0.33
N GLU A 43 -11.17 6.05 0.28
CA GLU A 43 -10.26 7.14 0.66
C GLU A 43 -9.20 6.67 1.66
N ILE A 44 -9.61 5.97 2.72
CA ILE A 44 -8.69 5.41 3.72
C ILE A 44 -7.72 4.42 3.07
N MET A 45 -8.19 3.55 2.18
CA MET A 45 -7.33 2.60 1.47
C MET A 45 -6.37 3.31 0.52
N GLY A 46 -6.82 4.38 -0.15
CA GLY A 46 -6.00 5.22 -1.00
C GLY A 46 -4.88 5.90 -0.22
N LEU A 47 -5.20 6.49 0.95
CA LEU A 47 -4.22 7.09 1.87
C LEU A 47 -3.21 6.06 2.38
N TYR A 48 -3.67 4.86 2.74
CA TYR A 48 -2.78 3.75 3.13
C TYR A 48 -1.81 3.39 1.99
N TRP A 49 -2.30 3.30 0.76
CA TRP A 49 -1.45 2.99 -0.39
C TRP A 49 -0.41 4.08 -0.66
N HIS A 50 -0.80 5.36 -0.54
CA HIS A 50 0.12 6.49 -0.69
C HIS A 50 1.19 6.49 0.40
N PHE A 51 0.84 6.14 1.63
CA PHE A 51 1.81 5.98 2.70
C PHE A 51 2.85 4.90 2.37
N VAL A 52 2.41 3.73 1.88
CA VAL A 52 3.30 2.65 1.48
C VAL A 52 4.24 3.10 0.34
N ASP A 53 3.72 3.82 -0.66
CA ASP A 53 4.51 4.35 -1.77
C ASP A 53 5.59 5.37 -1.32
N LEU A 54 5.22 6.32 -0.46
CA LEU A 54 6.17 7.30 0.09
C LEU A 54 7.30 6.63 0.89
N VAL A 55 6.97 5.64 1.72
CA VAL A 55 7.99 4.86 2.46
C VAL A 55 8.92 4.14 1.48
N TRP A 56 8.39 3.59 0.38
CA TRP A 56 9.23 2.92 -0.62
C TRP A 56 10.22 3.86 -1.28
N ILE A 57 9.79 5.06 -1.69
CA ILE A 57 10.68 6.04 -2.33
C ILE A 57 11.85 6.41 -1.41
N ILE A 58 11.58 6.62 -0.12
CA ILE A 58 12.60 6.92 0.88
C ILE A 58 13.55 5.74 1.06
N LEU A 59 13.01 4.53 1.25
CA LEU A 59 13.80 3.31 1.40
C LEU A 59 14.68 3.05 0.18
N PHE A 60 14.12 3.17 -1.02
CA PHE A 60 14.86 3.00 -2.27
C PHE A 60 16.03 3.96 -2.36
N THR A 61 15.82 5.22 -2.01
CA THR A 61 16.87 6.25 -2.01
C THR A 61 18.00 5.91 -1.04
N ILE A 62 17.68 5.55 0.21
CA ILE A 62 18.69 5.26 1.24
C ILE A 62 19.43 3.95 0.95
N VAL A 63 18.76 2.96 0.38
CA VAL A 63 19.29 1.60 0.25
C VAL A 63 20.01 1.38 -1.09
N TYR A 64 19.56 2.03 -2.16
CA TYR A 64 20.08 1.79 -3.52
C TYR A 64 20.81 2.99 -4.13
N LEU A 65 20.56 4.22 -3.69
CA LEU A 65 21.18 5.43 -4.28
C LEU A 65 22.28 6.05 -3.39
N ILE A 66 22.26 5.79 -2.09
CA ILE A 66 23.26 6.25 -1.10
C ILE A 66 24.06 5.03 -0.62
#